data_AF-A0A067N0J1-F1
#
_entry.id   AF-A0A067N0J1-F1
#
_cell.length_a   1.000
_cell.length_b   1.000
_cell.length_c   1.000
_cell.angle_alpha   90.00
_cell.angle_beta   90.00
_cell.angle_gamma   90.00
#
_symmetry.space_group_name_H-M   'P 1'
#
loop_
_entity.id
_entity.type
_entity.pdbx_description
1 polymer ?
#
loop_
_entity_poly.entity_id
_entity_poly.type
_entity_poly.pdbx_seq_one_letter_code
_entity_poly.pdbx_strand_id
1 'polypeptide(L)' 'MTSCLIKSLIYKPYPTYRQLLSDLTKLLNSCKRRPKEAQTAQLHASHPLRLDECFIL' A
#
# COMPACT_ATOMS: atom_id res chain seq x y z
N MET A 1 4.30 5.25 7.06
CA MET A 1 3.93 4.13 6.16
C MET A 1 3.50 2.87 6.90
N THR A 2 4.25 2.44 7.91
CA THR A 2 4.06 1.18 8.67
C THR A 2 2.65 0.99 9.22
N SER A 3 2.03 2.03 9.79
CA SER A 3 0.64 1.94 10.30
C SER A 3 -0.40 1.66 9.20
N CYS A 4 -0.21 2.20 7.99
CA CYS A 4 -1.11 1.96 6.86
C CYS A 4 -0.93 0.54 6.30
N LEU A 5 0.31 0.04 6.28
CA LEU A 5 0.63 -1.33 5.84
C LEU A 5 -0.03 -2.37 6.76
N ILE A 6 0.16 -2.22 8.08
CA ILE A 6 -0.45 -3.10 9.08
C ILE A 6 -1.98 -3.08 8.94
N LYS A 7 -2.58 -1.88 8.85
CA LYS A 7 -4.04 -1.76 8.63
C LYS A 7 -4.49 -2.49 7.36
N SER A 8 -3.81 -2.27 6.24
CA SER A 8 -4.15 -2.92 4.97
C SER A 8 -4.10 -4.44 5.07
N LEU A 9 -3.05 -4.99 5.71
CA LEU A 9 -2.87 -6.43 5.86
C LEU A 9 -3.86 -7.07 6.85
N ILE A 10 -4.33 -6.34 7.86
CA ILE A 10 -5.41 -6.83 8.76
C ILE A 10 -6.72 -7.03 7.99
N TYR A 11 -7.07 -6.10 7.09
CA TYR A 11 -8.31 -6.20 6.31
C TYR A 11 -8.21 -7.16 5.13
N LYS A 12 -7.03 -7.26 4.52
CA LYS A 12 -6.74 -8.18 3.42
C LYS A 12 -5.37 -8.84 3.68
N PRO A 13 -5.34 -10.06 4.25
CA PRO A 13 -4.08 -10.72 4.61
C PRO A 13 -3.25 -11.13 3.39
N TYR A 14 -3.88 -11.33 2.23
CA TYR A 14 -3.22 -11.73 0.98
C TYR A 14 -3.60 -10.80 -0.18
N PRO A 15 -3.23 -9.50 -0.13
CA PRO A 15 -3.51 -8.58 -1.21
C PRO A 15 -2.53 -8.82 -2.36
N THR A 16 -2.92 -8.55 -3.60
CA THR A 16 -1.92 -8.45 -4.68
C THR A 16 -1.06 -7.20 -4.50
N TYR A 17 0.13 -7.14 -5.10
CA TYR A 17 0.97 -5.94 -5.06
C TYR A 17 0.22 -4.67 -5.51
N ARG A 18 -0.61 -4.80 -6.56
CA ARG A 18 -1.47 -3.73 -7.07
C ARG A 18 -2.50 -3.27 -6.04
N GLN A 19 -3.18 -4.23 -5.41
CA GLN A 19 -4.20 -3.94 -4.39
C GLN A 19 -3.57 -3.26 -3.18
N LEU A 20 -2.41 -3.75 -2.73
CA LEU A 20 -1.68 -3.19 -1.61
C LEU A 20 -1.28 -1.73 -1.87
N LEU A 21 -0.73 -1.41 -3.05
CA LEU A 21 -0.37 -0.05 -3.43
C LEU A 21 -1.58 0.90 -3.47
N SER A 22 -2.70 0.44 -4.03
CA SER A 22 -3.96 1.19 -4.04
C SER A 22 -4.46 1.46 -2.62
N ASP A 23 -4.50 0.43 -1.78
CA ASP A 23 -5.05 0.52 -0.42
C ASP A 23 -4.16 1.39 0.47
N LEU A 24 -2.84 1.25 0.36
CA LEU A 24 -1.88 2.15 1.02
C LEU A 24 -2.09 3.60 0.60
N THR A 25 -2.17 3.89 -0.71
CA THR A 25 -2.37 5.26 -1.20
C THR A 25 -3.68 5.86 -0.68
N LYS A 26 -4.78 5.10 -0.66
CA LYS A 26 -6.05 5.54 -0.07
C LYS A 26 -5.95 5.78 1.44
N LEU A 27 -5.27 4.89 2.17
CA LEU A 27 -5.08 5.03 3.62
C LEU A 27 -4.20 6.22 3.98
N LEU A 28 -3.18 6.53 3.17
CA LEU A 28 -2.34 7.71 3.38
C LEU A 28 -3.13 9.01 3.21
N ASN A 29 -3.98 9.08 2.18
CA ASN A 29 -4.75 10.28 1.85
C ASN A 29 -6.03 10.45 2.69
N SER A 30 -6.56 9.38 3.29
CA SER A 30 -7.71 9.46 4.22
C SER A 30 -7.32 9.91 5.63
N CYS A 31 -6.03 9.98 5.95
CA CYS A 31 -5.54 10.44 7.25
C CYS A 31 -5.72 11.95 7.40
N LYS A 32 -6.81 12.40 8.04
CA LYS A 32 -7.21 13.80 8.26
C LYS A 32 -6.16 14.76 8.86
N ARG A 33 -5.06 14.24 9.43
CA ARG A 33 -4.00 15.02 10.10
C ARG A 33 -2.79 15.34 9.22
N ARG A 34 -2.82 15.04 7.91
CA ARG A 34 -1.64 15.10 7.03
C ARG A 34 -1.60 16.35 6.12
N PRO A 35 -0.39 16.73 5.65
CA PRO A 35 -0.15 17.98 4.91
C PRO A 35 -1.00 18.11 3.64
N LYS A 36 -1.08 19.34 3.11
CA LYS A 36 -1.89 19.74 1.93
C LYS A 36 -1.63 18.95 0.64
N GLU A 37 -0.64 18.07 0.62
CA GLU A 37 -0.16 17.36 -0.56
C GLU A 37 -0.50 15.87 -0.49
N ALA A 38 -1.04 15.35 -1.59
CA ALA A 38 -1.39 13.95 -1.73
C ALA A 38 -0.14 13.07 -1.66
N GLN A 39 -0.18 12.04 -0.82
CA GLN A 39 0.91 11.06 -0.71
C GLN A 39 0.60 9.83 -1.55
N THR A 40 1.60 9.34 -2.27
CA THR A 40 1.49 8.13 -3.12
C THR A 40 2.42 7.06 -2.60
N ALA A 41 1.93 5.82 -2.47
CA ALA A 41 2.77 4.68 -2.13
C ALA A 41 3.55 4.22 -3.36
N GLN A 42 4.85 3.92 -3.19
CA GLN A 42 5.73 3.43 -4.25
C GLN A 42 6.36 2.11 -3.82
N LEU A 43 6.51 1.19 -4.78
CA LEU A 43 7.15 -0.11 -4.58
C LEU A 43 8.40 -0.16 -5.46
N HIS A 44 9.55 -0.39 -4.84
CA HIS A 44 10.83 -0.58 -5.53
C HIS A 44 11.25 -2.04 -5.39
N ALA A 45 11.68 -2.64 -6.49
CA ALA A 45 12.15 -4.01 -6.56
C ALA A 45 13.42 -4.09 -7.40
N SER A 46 14.31 -5.01 -7.05
CA SER A 46 15.54 -5.29 -7.81
C SER A 46 15.29 -6.07 -9.10
N HIS A 47 14.07 -6.56 -9.31
CA HIS A 47 13.63 -7.35 -10.45
C HIS A 47 12.18 -7.01 -10.83
N PRO A 48 11.74 -7.30 -12.08
CA PRO A 48 10.37 -7.06 -12.50
C PRO A 48 9.37 -7.78 -11.59
N LEU A 49 8.33 -7.07 -11.16
CA LEU A 49 7.25 -7.62 -10.35
C LEU A 49 6.00 -7.82 -11.21
N ARG A 50 5.32 -8.94 -11.01
CA ARG A 50 3.97 -9.15 -11.52
C ARG A 50 2.98 -8.58 -10.52
N LEU A 51 2.36 -7.46 -10.88
CA LEU A 51 1.53 -6.69 -9.94
C LEU A 51 0.26 -7.42 -9.49
N ASP A 52 -0.17 -8.43 -10.24
CA ASP A 52 -1.35 -9.25 -9.94
C ASP A 52 -1.00 -10.49 -9.08
N GLU A 53 0.27 -10.71 -8.73
CA GLU A 53 0.66 -11.74 -7.78
C GLU A 53 0.41 -11.28 -6.34
N CYS A 54 0.16 -12.24 -5.45
CA CYS A 54 -0.05 -12.00 -4.03
C CYS A 54 1.23 -11.44 -3.39
N PHE A 55 1.08 -10.37 -2.63
CA PHE A 55 2.11 -9.87 -1.73
C PHE A 55 2.27 -10.85 -0.57
N ILE A 56 3.49 -11.37 -0.40
CA ILE A 56 3.88 -12.26 0.69
C ILE A 56 5.02 -11.57 1.44
N LEU A 57 4.99 -11.63 2.78
CA LEU A 57 5.91 -10.97 3.70
C LEU A 57 7.12 -11.85 4.03
#